data_AF-A0A959VUF4-F1
#
_entry.id   AF-A0A959VUF4-F1
#
_cell.length_a   1.000
_cell.length_b   1.000
_cell.length_c   1.000
_cell.angle_alpha   90.00
_cell.angle_beta   90.00
_cell.angle_gamma   90.00
#
_symmetry.space_group_name_H-M   'P 1'
#
loop_
_entity.id
_entity.type
_entity.pdbx_description
1 polymer ?
#
loop_
_entity_poly.entity_id
_entity_poly.type
_entity_poly.pdbx_seq_one_letter_code
_entity_poly.pdbx_strand_id
1 'polypeptide(L)'
;MERTAYARLYATLTGAFLVLLGFLNLLENTEFSARELTTEMFGFYAINGWSGLFHVGAGLLGLLLARPLPRLYAILAGIVFTGLGIWGILAANGTWLLGGLPANRWVNLVNLLIGLFGLAAYAASRWDRITAWTGGLGDRFEKLAENRRQRRRRRKIRKRRAATGG
;
A
#
# COMPACT_ATOMS: atom_id res chain seq x y z
N MET A 1 -10.31 16.44 -5.89
CA MET A 1 -10.16 15.08 -5.28
C MET A 1 -8.76 14.96 -4.70
N GLU A 2 -8.63 14.36 -3.52
CA GLU A 2 -7.34 14.07 -2.90
C GLU A 2 -6.49 13.19 -3.85
N ARG A 3 -5.21 13.53 -4.08
CA ARG A 3 -4.39 12.96 -5.17
C ARG A 3 -4.16 11.44 -5.06
N THR A 4 -4.34 10.88 -3.85
CA THR A 4 -4.23 9.46 -3.52
C THR A 4 -5.56 8.84 -3.06
N ALA A 5 -6.69 9.53 -3.29
CA ALA A 5 -8.00 9.11 -2.81
C ALA A 5 -8.35 7.67 -3.21
N TYR A 6 -8.12 7.28 -4.47
CA TYR A 6 -8.42 5.92 -4.94
C TYR A 6 -7.56 4.85 -4.27
N ALA A 7 -6.24 5.05 -4.18
CA ALA A 7 -5.34 4.11 -3.51
C ALA A 7 -5.61 4.02 -2.01
N ARG A 8 -5.97 5.14 -1.36
CA ARG A 8 -6.35 5.15 0.06
C ARG A 8 -7.66 4.43 0.30
N LEU A 9 -8.66 4.68 -0.56
CA LEU A 9 -9.93 4.00 -0.50
C LEU A 9 -9.73 2.49 -0.68
N TYR A 10 -8.98 2.08 -1.70
CA TYR A 10 -8.60 0.69 -1.91
C TYR A 10 -7.88 0.10 -0.69
N ALA A 11 -6.84 0.76 -0.18
CA ALA A 11 -6.08 0.26 0.98
C ALA A 11 -6.95 0.10 2.23
N THR A 12 -7.89 1.01 2.45
CA THR A 12 -8.81 0.95 3.60
C THR A 12 -9.85 -0.15 3.42
N LEU A 13 -10.54 -0.19 2.28
CA LEU A 13 -11.62 -1.15 2.03
C LEU A 13 -11.08 -2.58 1.91
N THR A 14 -10.05 -2.78 1.08
CA THR A 14 -9.40 -4.08 0.92
C THR A 14 -8.72 -4.50 2.21
N GLY A 15 -8.06 -3.57 2.92
CA GLY A 15 -7.47 -3.84 4.22
C GLY A 15 -8.49 -4.38 5.23
N ALA A 16 -9.62 -3.67 5.40
CA ALA A 16 -10.69 -4.08 6.28
C ALA A 16 -11.32 -5.42 5.85
N PHE A 17 -11.61 -5.58 4.56
CA PHE A 17 -12.17 -6.81 4.00
C PHE A 17 -11.27 -8.02 4.27
N LEU A 18 -9.96 -7.89 4.02
CA LEU A 18 -9.00 -8.96 4.22
C LEU A 18 -8.82 -9.34 5.70
N VAL A 19 -8.83 -8.36 6.61
CA VAL A 19 -8.82 -8.65 8.06
C VAL A 19 -10.07 -9.44 8.44
N LEU A 20 -11.25 -9.02 8.02
CA LEU A 20 -12.50 -9.71 8.33
C LEU A 20 -12.53 -11.12 7.74
N LEU A 21 -12.18 -11.26 6.45
CA LEU A 21 -12.14 -12.54 5.76
C LEU A 21 -11.14 -13.49 6.42
N GLY A 22 -9.93 -13.02 6.71
CA GLY A 22 -8.90 -13.81 7.35
C GLY A 22 -9.23 -14.17 8.80
N PHE A 23 -9.88 -13.27 9.53
CA PHE A 23 -10.32 -13.53 10.90
C PHE A 23 -11.43 -14.59 10.93
N LEU A 24 -12.46 -14.47 10.08
CA LEU A 24 -13.53 -15.48 9.96
C LEU A 24 -12.96 -16.85 9.54
N ASN A 25 -12.03 -16.86 8.59
CA ASN A 25 -11.29 -18.06 8.20
C ASN A 25 -10.60 -18.73 9.40
N LEU A 26 -9.85 -17.97 10.21
CA LEU A 26 -9.19 -18.51 11.40
C LEU A 26 -10.17 -18.96 12.50
N LEU A 27 -11.42 -18.51 12.50
CA LEU A 27 -12.45 -19.05 13.40
C LEU A 27 -12.98 -20.40 12.90
N GLU A 28 -13.01 -20.61 11.58
CA GLU A 28 -13.52 -21.84 10.97
C GLU A 28 -12.45 -22.92 10.80
N ASN A 29 -11.21 -22.55 10.49
CA ASN A 29 -10.12 -23.50 10.26
C ASN A 29 -8.75 -22.92 10.66
N THR A 30 -8.14 -23.52 11.69
CA THR A 30 -6.82 -23.17 12.22
C THR A 30 -5.73 -24.19 11.85
N GLU A 31 -5.93 -25.01 10.81
CA GLU A 31 -4.96 -26.03 10.44
C GLU A 31 -3.76 -25.41 9.70
N PHE A 32 -2.59 -25.47 10.33
CA PHE A 32 -1.31 -25.01 9.75
C PHE A 32 -0.39 -26.17 9.34
N SER A 33 -0.61 -27.37 9.88
CA SER A 33 0.32 -28.49 9.73
C SER A 33 0.08 -29.30 8.45
N ALA A 34 -1.19 -29.63 8.18
CA ALA A 34 -1.60 -30.37 7.00
C ALA A 34 -2.30 -29.39 6.05
N ARG A 35 -1.57 -28.96 5.02
CA ARG A 35 -2.01 -27.85 4.14
C ARG A 35 -3.23 -28.23 3.31
N GLU A 36 -3.36 -29.53 3.03
CA GLU A 36 -4.49 -30.19 2.38
C GLU A 36 -5.79 -30.25 3.20
N LEU A 37 -5.71 -30.02 4.51
CA LEU A 37 -6.90 -29.92 5.36
C LEU A 37 -7.53 -28.52 5.20
N THR A 38 -8.34 -28.39 4.14
CA THR A 38 -9.12 -27.17 3.89
C THR A 38 -10.59 -27.36 4.24
N THR A 39 -11.20 -26.27 4.71
CA THR A 39 -12.65 -26.15 4.89
C THR A 39 -13.22 -25.25 3.80
N GLU A 40 -14.45 -25.50 3.34
CA GLU A 40 -15.14 -24.65 2.38
C GLU A 40 -15.96 -23.59 3.10
N MET A 41 -15.38 -22.39 3.25
CA MET A 41 -16.09 -21.23 3.79
C MET A 41 -17.15 -20.77 2.77
N PHE A 42 -18.35 -20.48 3.26
CA PHE A 42 -19.53 -20.18 2.41
C PHE A 42 -19.88 -21.29 1.40
N GLY A 43 -19.33 -22.50 1.54
CA GLY A 43 -19.58 -23.64 0.66
C GLY A 43 -18.84 -23.62 -0.69
N PHE A 44 -17.93 -22.66 -0.91
CA PHE A 44 -17.18 -22.58 -2.16
C PHE A 44 -15.77 -21.96 -2.06
N TYR A 45 -15.43 -21.32 -0.94
CA TYR A 45 -14.15 -20.65 -0.73
C TYR A 45 -13.26 -21.49 0.18
N ALA A 46 -12.28 -22.18 -0.39
CA ALA A 46 -11.38 -23.04 0.35
C ALA A 46 -10.46 -22.24 1.29
N ILE A 47 -10.42 -22.64 2.57
CA ILE A 47 -9.67 -21.98 3.64
C ILE A 47 -8.86 -22.98 4.48
N ASN A 48 -7.77 -22.48 5.05
CA ASN A 48 -6.92 -23.14 6.06
C ASN A 48 -6.20 -22.08 6.91
N GLY A 49 -5.50 -22.49 7.97
CA GLY A 49 -4.79 -21.57 8.87
C GLY A 49 -3.82 -20.62 8.15
N TRP A 50 -3.06 -21.13 7.17
CA TRP A 50 -2.11 -20.30 6.40
C TRP A 50 -2.80 -19.21 5.58
N SER A 51 -3.91 -19.54 4.92
CA SER A 51 -4.70 -18.56 4.18
C SER A 51 -5.31 -17.53 5.13
N GLY A 52 -5.83 -17.94 6.30
CA GLY A 52 -6.34 -17.01 7.30
C GLY A 52 -5.29 -16.01 7.74
N LEU A 53 -4.10 -16.50 8.12
CA LEU A 53 -2.96 -15.67 8.50
C LEU A 53 -2.50 -14.73 7.37
N PHE A 54 -2.44 -15.22 6.14
CA PHE A 54 -2.08 -14.42 4.97
C PHE A 54 -3.05 -13.25 4.76
N HIS A 55 -4.36 -13.50 4.79
CA HIS A 55 -5.37 -12.45 4.61
C HIS A 55 -5.34 -11.45 5.77
N VAL A 56 -5.24 -11.90 7.03
CA VAL A 56 -5.11 -10.98 8.18
C VAL A 56 -3.87 -10.10 8.06
N GLY A 57 -2.71 -10.69 7.76
CA GLY A 57 -1.46 -9.96 7.61
C GLY A 57 -1.51 -8.93 6.48
N ALA A 58 -1.99 -9.33 5.30
CA ALA A 58 -2.17 -8.44 4.16
C ALA A 58 -3.20 -7.34 4.44
N GLY A 59 -4.26 -7.66 5.19
CA GLY A 59 -5.31 -6.72 5.58
C GLY A 59 -4.82 -5.65 6.57
N LEU A 60 -4.11 -6.08 7.63
CA LEU A 60 -3.52 -5.18 8.61
C LEU A 60 -2.48 -4.25 7.97
N LEU A 61 -1.66 -4.77 7.05
CA LEU A 61 -0.75 -3.94 6.25
C LEU A 61 -1.52 -2.91 5.41
N GLY A 62 -2.67 -3.27 4.85
CA GLY A 62 -3.54 -2.34 4.12
C GLY A 62 -4.03 -1.19 4.99
N LEU A 63 -4.55 -1.51 6.17
CA LEU A 63 -5.04 -0.52 7.13
C LEU A 63 -3.90 0.38 7.66
N LEU A 64 -2.75 -0.21 7.98
CA LEU A 64 -1.57 0.51 8.44
C LEU A 64 -1.06 1.49 7.39
N LEU A 65 -1.01 1.06 6.12
CA LEU A 65 -0.45 1.84 5.02
C LEU A 65 -1.47 2.77 4.35
N ALA A 66 -2.76 2.65 4.65
CA ALA A 66 -3.82 3.45 4.02
C ALA A 66 -3.58 4.97 4.12
N ARG A 67 -3.05 5.45 5.24
CA ARG A 67 -2.71 6.88 5.42
C ARG A 67 -1.30 7.23 4.92
N PRO A 68 -0.22 6.56 5.39
CA PRO A 68 1.13 7.00 5.06
C PRO A 68 1.57 6.64 3.64
N LEU A 69 1.21 5.46 3.13
CA LEU A 69 1.72 4.91 1.88
C LEU A 69 0.65 4.14 1.06
N PRO A 70 -0.53 4.73 0.79
CA PRO A 70 -1.64 4.02 0.16
C PRO A 70 -1.30 3.47 -1.23
N ARG A 71 -0.51 4.21 -2.00
CA ARG A 71 -0.06 3.79 -3.34
C ARG A 71 0.85 2.57 -3.28
N LEU A 72 1.73 2.50 -2.28
CA LEU A 72 2.64 1.38 -2.10
C LEU A 72 1.86 0.11 -1.79
N TYR A 73 0.87 0.21 -0.90
CA TYR A 73 -0.02 -0.92 -0.65
C TYR A 73 -0.80 -1.32 -1.91
N ALA A 74 -1.39 -0.36 -2.63
CA ALA A 74 -2.15 -0.64 -3.84
C ALA A 74 -1.33 -1.38 -4.92
N ILE A 75 -0.07 -0.99 -5.15
CA ILE A 75 0.78 -1.68 -6.12
C ILE A 75 1.27 -3.04 -5.61
N LEU A 76 1.67 -3.14 -4.33
CA LEU A 76 2.14 -4.41 -3.77
C LEU A 76 1.02 -5.45 -3.70
N ALA A 77 -0.13 -5.07 -3.14
CA ALA A 77 -1.31 -5.92 -3.15
C ALA A 77 -1.75 -6.22 -4.59
N GLY A 78 -1.73 -5.23 -5.47
CA GLY A 78 -2.05 -5.39 -6.88
C GLY A 78 -1.22 -6.48 -7.55
N ILE A 79 0.11 -6.43 -7.41
CA ILE A 79 1.03 -7.42 -7.97
C ILE A 79 0.86 -8.78 -7.30
N VAL A 80 0.87 -8.84 -5.97
CA VAL A 80 0.83 -10.11 -5.22
C VAL A 80 -0.47 -10.86 -5.50
N PHE A 81 -1.61 -10.21 -5.33
CA PHE A 81 -2.92 -10.85 -5.49
C PHE A 81 -3.23 -11.18 -6.96
N THR A 82 -2.80 -10.36 -7.92
CA THR A 82 -2.90 -10.71 -9.36
C THR A 82 -2.03 -11.92 -9.67
N GLY A 83 -0.80 -11.95 -9.16
CA GLY A 83 0.11 -13.08 -9.33
C GLY A 83 -0.46 -14.38 -8.76
N LEU A 84 -1.02 -14.34 -7.55
CA LEU A 84 -1.69 -15.49 -6.93
C LEU A 84 -2.90 -15.95 -7.75
N GLY A 85 -3.74 -15.02 -8.21
CA GLY A 85 -4.91 -15.33 -9.03
C GLY A 85 -4.53 -15.98 -10.36
N ILE A 86 -3.55 -15.40 -11.09
CA ILE A 86 -3.05 -15.97 -12.34
C ILE A 86 -2.40 -17.33 -12.11
N TRP A 87 -1.52 -17.45 -11.11
CA TRP A 87 -0.87 -18.72 -10.79
C TRP A 87 -1.92 -19.78 -10.51
N GLY A 88 -2.88 -19.52 -9.62
CA GLY A 88 -3.89 -20.52 -9.28
C GLY A 88 -4.80 -20.91 -10.45
N ILE A 89 -5.05 -20.02 -11.41
CA ILE A 89 -5.79 -20.37 -12.65
C ILE A 89 -4.95 -21.27 -13.56
N LEU A 90 -3.64 -21.01 -13.65
CA LEU A 90 -2.73 -21.77 -14.53
C LEU A 90 -2.28 -23.10 -13.92
N ALA A 91 -2.32 -23.22 -12.61
CA ALA A 91 -1.86 -24.41 -11.92
C ALA A 91 -2.90 -25.54 -12.04
N ALA A 92 -2.42 -26.79 -12.09
CA ALA A 92 -3.30 -27.95 -12.10
C ALA A 92 -4.14 -27.99 -10.80
N ASN A 93 -5.39 -28.45 -10.91
CA ASN A 93 -6.30 -28.60 -9.76
C ASN A 93 -5.61 -29.35 -8.60
N GLY A 94 -5.64 -28.78 -7.40
CA GLY A 94 -5.03 -29.37 -6.19
C GLY A 94 -3.58 -28.96 -5.91
N THR A 95 -3.02 -28.03 -6.68
CA THR A 95 -1.72 -27.41 -6.38
C THR A 95 -1.84 -26.30 -5.32
N TRP A 96 -0.82 -26.14 -4.46
CA TRP A 96 -0.81 -25.15 -3.39
C TRP A 96 -0.02 -23.91 -3.79
N LEU A 97 -0.59 -22.71 -3.60
CA LEU A 97 0.14 -21.46 -3.86
C LEU A 97 1.05 -21.17 -2.66
N LEU A 98 2.28 -20.74 -2.95
CA LEU A 98 3.31 -20.46 -1.93
C LEU A 98 3.50 -21.62 -0.94
N GLY A 99 3.21 -22.85 -1.38
CA GLY A 99 3.32 -24.06 -0.57
C GLY A 99 2.27 -24.24 0.50
N GLY A 100 1.27 -23.37 0.69
CA GLY A 100 0.28 -23.54 1.77
C GLY A 100 -1.05 -22.81 1.59
N LEU A 101 -1.20 -21.97 0.57
CA LEU A 101 -2.45 -21.31 0.26
C LEU A 101 -3.28 -22.20 -0.68
N PRO A 102 -4.58 -22.42 -0.39
CA PRO A 102 -5.45 -23.18 -1.28
C PRO A 102 -5.52 -22.54 -2.67
N ALA A 103 -5.45 -23.36 -3.73
CA ALA A 103 -5.74 -22.94 -5.09
C ALA A 103 -7.03 -23.61 -5.57
N ASN A 104 -8.16 -22.93 -5.34
CA ASN A 104 -9.43 -23.30 -5.94
C ASN A 104 -9.93 -22.16 -6.83
N ARG A 105 -10.88 -22.47 -7.72
CA ARG A 105 -11.41 -21.50 -8.69
C ARG A 105 -11.85 -20.18 -8.06
N TRP A 106 -12.55 -20.25 -6.92
CA TRP A 106 -13.13 -19.08 -6.27
C TRP A 106 -12.09 -18.25 -5.52
N VAL A 107 -11.16 -18.88 -4.82
CA VAL A 107 -10.00 -18.24 -4.18
C VAL A 107 -9.16 -17.51 -5.23
N ASN A 108 -8.88 -18.17 -6.34
CA ASN A 108 -8.09 -17.58 -7.42
C ASN A 108 -8.80 -16.39 -8.08
N LEU A 109 -10.11 -16.47 -8.26
CA LEU A 109 -10.92 -15.37 -8.79
C LEU A 109 -10.94 -14.17 -7.83
N VAL A 110 -11.15 -14.40 -6.53
CA VAL A 110 -11.13 -13.33 -5.51
C VAL A 110 -9.76 -12.66 -5.46
N ASN A 111 -8.67 -13.45 -5.44
CA ASN A 111 -7.31 -12.93 -5.51
C ASN A 111 -7.10 -12.09 -6.76
N LEU A 112 -7.53 -12.57 -7.93
CA LEU A 112 -7.39 -11.83 -9.17
C LEU A 112 -8.15 -10.49 -9.12
N LEU A 113 -9.39 -10.47 -8.63
CA LEU A 113 -10.18 -9.25 -8.50
C LEU A 113 -9.53 -8.24 -7.56
N ILE A 114 -9.08 -8.68 -6.38
CA ILE A 114 -8.35 -7.83 -5.42
C ILE A 114 -7.11 -7.24 -6.11
N GLY A 115 -6.32 -8.08 -6.78
CA GLY A 115 -5.12 -7.67 -7.49
C GLY A 115 -5.40 -6.63 -8.57
N LEU A 116 -6.37 -6.90 -9.46
CA LEU A 116 -6.72 -5.98 -10.55
C LEU A 116 -7.26 -4.65 -10.02
N PHE A 117 -8.06 -4.65 -8.95
CA PHE A 117 -8.49 -3.41 -8.31
C PHE A 117 -7.33 -2.65 -7.66
N GLY A 118 -6.34 -3.34 -7.09
CA GLY A 118 -5.13 -2.71 -6.57
C GLY A 118 -4.33 -2.02 -7.66
N LEU A 119 -4.11 -2.70 -8.79
CA LEU A 119 -3.43 -2.13 -9.96
C LEU A 119 -4.20 -0.94 -10.54
N ALA A 120 -5.53 -1.05 -10.67
CA ALA A 120 -6.39 0.02 -11.13
C ALA A 120 -6.36 1.23 -10.17
N ALA A 121 -6.44 1.00 -8.86
CA ALA A 121 -6.38 2.05 -7.85
C ALA A 121 -5.02 2.75 -7.81
N TYR A 122 -3.93 2.00 -8.01
CA TYR A 122 -2.59 2.55 -8.16
C TYR A 122 -2.46 3.42 -9.42
N ALA A 123 -2.97 2.95 -10.57
CA ALA A 123 -2.94 3.66 -11.84
C ALA A 123 -3.83 4.92 -11.83
N ALA A 124 -5.01 4.83 -11.23
CA ALA A 124 -5.97 5.94 -11.11
C ALA A 124 -5.53 7.00 -10.09
N SER A 125 -4.75 6.62 -9.09
CA SER A 125 -4.11 7.58 -8.19
C SER A 125 -2.99 8.32 -8.94
N ARG A 126 -2.78 9.61 -8.68
CA ARG A 126 -1.65 10.33 -9.29
C ARG A 126 -0.36 10.13 -8.48
N TRP A 127 0.77 9.98 -9.19
CA TRP A 127 2.11 9.78 -8.64
C TRP A 127 2.62 11.11 -8.05
N ASP A 128 2.70 11.22 -6.72
CA ASP A 128 3.56 12.23 -6.10
C ASP A 128 4.98 11.69 -6.12
N ARG A 129 5.82 12.34 -6.92
CA ARG A 129 7.26 12.09 -6.97
C ARG A 129 7.85 12.18 -5.55
N ILE A 130 9.00 11.54 -5.42
CA ILE A 130 10.22 11.89 -4.66
C ILE A 130 10.44 13.41 -4.36
N THR A 131 9.62 14.32 -4.88
CA THR A 131 9.61 15.78 -4.66
C THR A 131 9.21 16.26 -3.27
N ALA A 132 8.58 15.47 -2.41
CA ALA A 132 8.36 15.90 -1.02
C ALA A 132 9.70 15.94 -0.22
N TRP A 133 10.61 15.01 -0.52
CA TRP A 133 11.94 15.00 0.10
C TRP A 133 12.90 16.01 -0.55
N THR A 134 12.83 16.20 -1.88
CA THR A 134 13.68 17.20 -2.57
C THR A 134 13.14 18.64 -2.47
N GLY A 135 11.82 18.83 -2.36
CA GLY A 135 11.17 20.14 -2.20
C GLY A 135 11.52 20.79 -0.86
N GLY A 136 11.51 20.00 0.23
CA GLY A 136 11.94 20.50 1.54
C GLY A 136 13.44 20.86 1.61
N LEU A 137 14.27 20.25 0.78
CA LEU A 137 15.69 20.62 0.64
C LEU A 137 15.82 21.94 -0.13
N GLY A 138 15.12 22.07 -1.26
CA GLY A 138 15.07 23.29 -2.08
C GLY A 138 14.60 24.52 -1.30
N ASP A 139 13.51 24.39 -0.56
CA ASP A 139 12.96 25.48 0.28
C ASP A 139 13.94 25.94 1.36
N ARG A 140 14.74 25.01 1.92
CA ARG A 140 15.80 25.33 2.90
C ARG A 140 16.95 26.10 2.24
N PHE A 141 17.36 25.71 1.03
CA PHE A 141 18.39 26.44 0.28
C PHE A 141 17.91 27.82 -0.16
N GLU A 142 16.65 27.95 -0.55
CA GLU A 142 16.04 29.22 -0.94
C GLU A 142 15.95 30.18 0.25
N LYS A 143 15.47 29.72 1.41
CA LYS A 143 15.49 30.49 2.66
C LYS A 143 16.91 30.93 3.07
N LEU A 144 17.91 30.06 2.89
CA LEU A 144 19.31 30.40 3.17
C LEU A 144 19.84 31.48 2.20
N ALA A 145 19.51 31.37 0.91
CA ALA A 145 19.89 32.36 -0.09
C ALA A 145 19.24 33.72 0.17
N GLU A 146 17.95 33.72 0.55
CA GLU A 146 17.20 34.93 0.87
C GLU A 146 17.74 35.63 2.13
N ASN A 147 18.06 34.87 3.19
CA ASN A 147 18.70 35.40 4.39
C ASN A 147 20.06 36.06 4.09
N ARG A 148 20.86 35.49 3.17
CA ARG A 148 22.13 36.09 2.73
C ARG A 148 21.90 37.41 1.97
N ARG A 149 20.89 37.46 1.09
CA ARG A 149 20.52 38.70 0.37
C ARG A 149 20.06 39.80 1.33
N GLN A 150 19.23 39.47 2.32
CA GLN A 150 18.77 40.42 3.33
C GLN A 150 19.94 40.96 4.17
N ARG A 151 20.86 40.09 4.62
CA ARG A 151 22.06 40.53 5.37
C ARG A 151 22.92 41.51 4.56
N ARG A 152 23.10 41.28 3.25
CA ARG A 152 23.83 42.20 2.36
C ARG A 152 23.12 43.56 2.24
N ARG A 153 21.79 43.58 2.10
CA ARG A 153 21.01 44.82 2.05
C ARG A 153 21.14 45.62 3.35
N ARG A 154 21.00 44.96 4.51
CA ARG A 154 21.15 45.61 5.83
C ARG A 154 22.54 46.23 6.02
N ARG A 155 23.60 45.55 5.58
CA ARG A 155 24.97 46.09 5.63
C ARG A 155 25.14 47.33 4.74
N LYS A 156 24.57 47.34 3.53
CA LYS A 156 24.62 48.51 2.64
C LYS A 156 23.88 49.72 3.23
N ILE A 157 22.72 49.50 3.84
CA ILE A 157 21.93 50.56 4.49
C ILE A 157 22.68 51.14 5.70
N ARG A 158 23.28 50.29 6.54
CA ARG A 158 24.10 50.76 7.68
C ARG A 158 25.30 51.59 7.23
N LYS A 159 26.03 51.16 6.18
CA LYS A 159 27.15 51.92 5.64
C LYS A 159 26.73 53.29 5.10
N ARG A 160 25.59 53.37 4.41
CA ARG A 160 25.06 54.65 3.90
C ARG A 160 24.69 55.60 5.03
N ARG A 161 24.00 55.12 6.07
CA ARG A 161 23.64 55.94 7.24
C ARG A 161 24.83 56.46 8.02
N ALA A 162 25.91 55.67 8.12
CA ALA A 162 27.14 56.10 8.77
C ALA A 162 27.93 57.14 7.94
N ALA A 163 27.76 57.17 6.61
CA ALA A 163 28.46 58.11 5.73
C ALA A 163 27.73 59.45 5.55
N THR A 164 26.43 59.54 5.86
CA THR A 164 25.63 60.77 5.75
C THR A 164 25.36 61.46 7.10
N GLY A 165 25.90 60.93 8.20
CA GLY A 165 25.63 61.38 9.57
C GLY A 165 26.83 61.97 10.31
N GLY A 166 27.91 62.29 9.60
CA GLY A 166 29.06 63.06 10.10
C GLY A 166 29.35 64.20 9.15
#